data_AF-A0A533Z4Y3-F1
#
_entry.id   AF-A0A533Z4Y3-F1
#
_cell.length_a   1.000
_cell.length_b   1.000
_cell.length_c   1.000
_cell.angle_alpha   90.00
_cell.angle_beta   90.00
_cell.angle_gamma   90.00
#
_symmetry.space_group_name_H-M   'P 1'
#
loop_
_entity.id
_entity.type
_entity.pdbx_description
1 polymer ?
#
loop_
_entity_poly.entity_id
_entity_poly.type
_entity_poly.pdbx_seq_one_letter_code
_entity_poly.pdbx_strand_id
1 'polypeptide(L)'
;AGFLGVYPFDTSLYFEYNSRFVSGIASIQSPTGRCSTASVPTNSANNYLYLCNNAYDNMTARMEFAPCITALGDPAPGSTNNGPGGQCSGTTQLSAVSAGVQAENVYGQGAYTIPVFTTSQQYAYLNGWSRAINNDGAGIPNLFTWLNARNPAPSQTGTIRQGFKQTTSSLNPYIASTAWDFYIIGNIYDTLTIPNPLSNEQIVDWMIVGVQPLANSNLGYTPPAGTVLSYRFTLRGDNFWQDGRQVTPWDVKFAMLTLKATGAFQGSVLEPMVGVTIIHQRQFDVNLNQVGPFTLATITTITMIPGHYWSTCSGSLWDSYVATGSVPDSCMQADPNKITPTYDPLANGILIGSGPWECKSGTGVVGGGCSSTGFMNPPPGQSYILTRYGKGFAPASSTSGIYFRSSGNLALYIWTQENDANPLQPVSAVSLCFGQPVSNGSCTHWQHGIGASATGVVGINQVSAVELRYNLNWIAPFEWASAPPLGIGALPPVLYEGSVTLNPCSVQPTTGYDC
;
A
#
# COMPACT_ATOMS: atom_id res chain seq x y z
N ALA A 1 4.95 4.70 -1.71
CA ALA A 1 6.13 3.83 -1.88
C ALA A 1 7.00 4.45 -2.95
N GLY A 2 8.13 5.01 -2.55
CA GLY A 2 9.18 5.45 -3.46
C GLY A 2 10.46 4.95 -2.84
N PHE A 3 11.24 4.20 -3.61
CA PHE A 3 12.69 4.15 -3.43
C PHE A 3 13.12 3.82 -1.99
N LEU A 4 13.13 2.54 -1.61
CA LEU A 4 13.80 2.04 -0.39
C LEU A 4 15.33 2.24 -0.43
N GLY A 5 15.82 3.22 -1.21
CA GLY A 5 17.22 3.49 -1.51
C GLY A 5 18.03 3.74 -0.25
N VAL A 6 18.63 2.66 0.23
CA VAL A 6 19.62 2.63 1.28
C VAL A 6 20.78 1.85 0.72
N TYR A 7 21.97 2.44 0.66
CA TYR A 7 23.16 1.76 0.15
C TYR A 7 23.42 0.44 0.89
N PRO A 8 23.71 -0.68 0.19
CA PRO A 8 23.86 -0.85 -1.26
C PRO A 8 22.56 -1.27 -1.99
N PHE A 9 21.42 -1.24 -1.30
CA PHE A 9 20.09 -1.62 -1.79
C PHE A 9 19.37 -0.47 -2.51
N ASP A 10 20.08 0.21 -3.41
CA ASP A 10 19.40 1.18 -4.26
C ASP A 10 18.40 0.43 -5.16
N THR A 11 17.12 0.81 -5.05
CA THR A 11 16.05 0.31 -5.91
C THR A 11 16.36 0.44 -7.40
N SER A 12 17.22 1.41 -7.78
CA SER A 12 17.69 1.55 -9.16
C SER A 12 18.46 0.32 -9.63
N LEU A 13 19.21 -0.34 -8.75
CA LEU A 13 20.09 -1.44 -9.14
C LEU A 13 19.30 -2.64 -9.66
N TYR A 14 18.26 -3.06 -8.95
CA TYR A 14 17.45 -4.18 -9.41
C TYR A 14 16.29 -3.76 -10.30
N PHE A 15 15.49 -2.75 -9.93
CA PHE A 15 14.25 -2.48 -10.65
C PHE A 15 14.39 -1.51 -11.84
N GLU A 16 15.42 -0.67 -11.88
CA GLU A 16 15.61 0.30 -12.97
C GLU A 16 16.59 -0.18 -14.04
N TYR A 17 17.73 -0.76 -13.64
CA TYR A 17 18.80 -1.11 -14.58
C TYR A 17 18.75 -2.56 -15.08
N ASN A 18 18.10 -3.48 -14.36
CA ASN A 18 18.07 -4.90 -14.74
C ASN A 18 17.29 -5.11 -16.05
N SER A 19 17.86 -5.91 -16.95
CA SER A 19 17.28 -6.11 -18.29
C SER A 19 15.92 -6.81 -18.29
N ARG A 20 15.51 -7.45 -17.19
CA ARG A 20 14.17 -8.04 -17.06
C ARG A 20 13.04 -6.99 -17.07
N PHE A 21 13.35 -5.73 -16.78
CA PHE A 21 12.36 -4.66 -16.66
C PHE A 21 12.40 -3.64 -17.81
N VAL A 22 13.00 -3.99 -18.95
CA VAL A 22 13.20 -3.09 -20.10
C VAL A 22 11.88 -2.75 -20.81
N SER A 23 11.67 -1.47 -21.14
CA SER A 23 10.59 -1.02 -22.05
C SER A 23 10.90 -1.34 -23.51
N GLY A 24 9.88 -1.68 -24.28
CA GLY A 24 10.01 -1.76 -25.74
C GLY A 24 9.18 -2.84 -26.40
N ILE A 25 9.46 -3.05 -27.68
CA ILE A 25 8.81 -4.03 -28.56
C ILE A 25 9.51 -5.39 -28.45
N ALA A 26 8.82 -6.48 -28.79
CA ALA A 26 9.35 -7.85 -28.67
C ALA A 26 10.74 -8.07 -29.30
N SER A 27 11.18 -7.22 -30.24
CA SER A 27 12.51 -7.31 -30.86
C SER A 27 13.70 -6.99 -29.93
N ILE A 28 13.46 -6.56 -28.68
CA ILE A 28 14.52 -6.38 -27.67
C ILE A 28 14.86 -7.68 -26.92
N GLN A 29 13.96 -8.66 -26.94
CA GLN A 29 14.13 -9.95 -26.27
C GLN A 29 15.00 -10.89 -27.11
N SER A 30 15.86 -11.67 -26.45
CA SER A 30 16.50 -12.83 -27.10
C SER A 30 15.44 -13.79 -27.70
N PRO A 31 15.68 -14.42 -28.87
CA PRO A 31 16.96 -14.51 -29.59
C PRO A 31 17.23 -13.36 -30.57
N THR A 32 16.27 -12.47 -30.81
CA THR A 32 16.37 -11.40 -31.83
C THR A 32 16.94 -10.08 -31.27
N GLY A 33 16.83 -9.86 -29.97
CA GLY A 33 17.36 -8.70 -29.26
C GLY A 33 18.45 -9.04 -28.24
N ARG A 34 19.00 -7.99 -27.63
CA ARG A 34 20.18 -8.08 -26.74
C ARG A 34 19.85 -8.34 -25.28
N CYS A 35 18.57 -8.29 -24.90
CA CYS A 35 18.12 -8.32 -23.51
C CYS A 35 17.52 -9.69 -23.15
N SER A 36 17.29 -9.92 -21.86
CA SER A 36 16.78 -11.19 -21.33
C SER A 36 15.54 -11.70 -22.09
N THR A 37 15.41 -13.02 -22.23
CA THR A 37 14.16 -13.63 -22.72
C THR A 37 13.00 -13.43 -21.74
N ALA A 38 13.30 -13.15 -20.48
CA ALA A 38 12.31 -12.88 -19.44
C ALA A 38 11.86 -11.41 -19.39
N SER A 39 12.42 -10.52 -20.22
CA SER A 39 11.98 -9.12 -20.29
C SER A 39 10.50 -9.05 -20.72
N VAL A 40 9.73 -8.13 -20.16
CA VAL A 40 8.31 -7.94 -20.56
C VAL A 40 8.18 -6.65 -21.38
N PRO A 41 7.86 -6.73 -22.69
CA PRO A 41 7.55 -5.58 -23.53
C PRO A 41 6.45 -4.72 -22.90
N THR A 42 6.76 -3.49 -22.52
CA THR A 42 5.79 -2.56 -21.93
C THR A 42 6.01 -1.12 -22.41
N ASN A 43 4.92 -0.36 -22.47
CA ASN A 43 4.91 1.07 -22.77
C ASN A 43 5.23 1.95 -21.54
N SER A 44 5.39 1.35 -20.35
CA SER A 44 5.49 2.06 -19.07
C SER A 44 6.58 1.52 -18.14
N ALA A 45 7.58 0.79 -18.64
CA ALA A 45 8.69 0.37 -17.79
C ALA A 45 9.53 1.56 -17.28
N ASN A 46 10.31 1.30 -16.21
CA ASN A 46 11.16 2.27 -15.53
C ASN A 46 11.96 3.11 -16.52
N ASN A 47 11.74 4.42 -16.63
CA ASN A 47 12.26 5.29 -17.71
C ASN A 47 13.81 5.51 -17.72
N TYR A 48 14.56 4.63 -17.07
CA TYR A 48 16.01 4.72 -16.86
C TYR A 48 16.80 3.80 -17.79
N LEU A 49 18.10 4.08 -17.92
CA LEU A 49 19.02 3.41 -18.85
C LEU A 49 19.13 1.90 -18.56
N TYR A 50 18.24 1.07 -19.11
CA TYR A 50 18.36 -0.37 -18.87
C TYR A 50 19.66 -0.93 -19.41
N LEU A 51 20.21 -1.90 -18.68
CA LEU A 51 21.44 -2.56 -19.01
C LEU A 51 21.17 -3.98 -19.44
N CYS A 52 21.31 -4.27 -20.73
CA CYS A 52 21.26 -5.63 -21.25
C CYS A 52 22.61 -6.33 -21.00
N ASN A 53 22.97 -6.49 -19.73
CA ASN A 53 24.18 -7.14 -19.23
C ASN A 53 23.81 -8.29 -18.27
N ASN A 54 24.03 -9.52 -18.72
CA ASN A 54 23.71 -10.72 -17.95
C ASN A 54 24.51 -10.87 -16.64
N ALA A 55 25.75 -10.38 -16.58
CA ALA A 55 26.54 -10.43 -15.34
C ALA A 55 25.95 -9.50 -14.27
N TYR A 56 25.51 -8.31 -14.70
CA TYR A 56 24.81 -7.36 -13.84
C TYR A 56 23.45 -7.91 -13.38
N ASP A 57 22.65 -8.43 -14.32
CA ASP A 57 21.34 -9.02 -14.01
C ASP A 57 21.45 -10.17 -13.01
N ASN A 58 22.49 -11.01 -13.12
CA ASN A 58 22.74 -12.11 -12.19
C ASN A 58 23.13 -11.61 -10.79
N MET A 59 23.99 -10.61 -10.68
CA MET A 59 24.38 -10.05 -9.38
C MET A 59 23.22 -9.34 -8.68
N THR A 60 22.44 -8.56 -9.41
CA THR A 60 21.27 -7.86 -8.84
C THR A 60 20.16 -8.85 -8.45
N ALA A 61 19.96 -9.94 -9.20
CA ALA A 61 19.07 -11.02 -8.77
C ALA A 61 19.59 -11.73 -7.50
N ARG A 62 20.90 -11.94 -7.36
CA ARG A 62 21.49 -12.49 -6.13
C ARG A 62 21.35 -11.54 -4.94
N MET A 63 21.37 -10.23 -5.18
CA MET A 63 21.11 -9.22 -4.15
C MET A 63 19.65 -9.29 -3.68
N GLU A 64 18.70 -9.26 -4.61
CA GLU A 64 17.26 -9.29 -4.30
C GLU A 64 16.84 -10.58 -3.59
N PHE A 65 17.35 -11.73 -4.07
CA PHE A 65 16.94 -13.06 -3.62
C PHE A 65 17.98 -13.75 -2.73
N ALA A 66 18.85 -12.98 -2.06
CA ALA A 66 19.82 -13.55 -1.12
C ALA A 66 19.12 -14.25 0.06
N PRO A 67 19.70 -15.31 0.65
CA PRO A 67 19.13 -15.94 1.84
C PRO A 67 19.18 -15.07 3.10
N CYS A 68 20.01 -14.03 3.12
CA CYS A 68 20.24 -13.16 4.27
C CYS A 68 20.64 -11.75 3.81
N ILE A 69 20.31 -10.74 4.63
CA ILE A 69 20.70 -9.34 4.35
C ILE A 69 22.21 -9.18 4.50
N THR A 70 22.74 -9.59 5.65
CA THR A 70 24.15 -9.41 6.04
C THR A 70 24.83 -10.73 6.39
N ALA A 71 26.14 -10.80 6.18
CA ALA A 71 27.02 -11.89 6.57
C ALA A 71 28.38 -11.40 7.07
N LEU A 72 29.10 -12.26 7.79
CA LEU A 72 30.49 -11.99 8.15
C LEU A 72 31.35 -11.91 6.87
N GLY A 73 32.15 -10.85 6.76
CA GLY A 73 32.96 -10.59 5.56
C GLY A 73 32.29 -9.66 4.54
N ASP A 74 31.09 -9.15 4.83
CA ASP A 74 30.47 -8.11 4.03
C ASP A 74 31.35 -6.84 3.95
N PRO A 75 31.43 -6.20 2.77
CA PRO A 75 32.14 -4.93 2.63
C PRO A 75 31.48 -3.85 3.50
N ALA A 76 32.28 -3.17 4.32
CA ALA A 76 31.81 -1.99 5.05
C ALA A 76 31.78 -0.75 4.13
N PRO A 77 30.86 0.20 4.34
CA PRO A 77 30.90 1.49 3.64
C PRO A 77 32.29 2.14 3.75
N GLY A 78 32.87 2.54 2.60
CA GLY A 78 34.22 3.11 2.52
C GLY A 78 35.37 2.09 2.42
N SER A 79 35.09 0.79 2.36
CA SER A 79 36.11 -0.23 2.08
C SER A 79 36.74 -0.03 0.70
N THR A 80 38.07 -0.22 0.60
CA THR A 80 38.80 -0.26 -0.68
C THR A 80 38.88 -1.65 -1.28
N ASN A 81 38.40 -2.68 -0.58
CA ASN A 81 38.37 -4.07 -1.07
C ASN A 81 36.92 -4.59 -1.07
N ASN A 82 36.45 -4.97 -2.25
CA ASN A 82 35.08 -5.39 -2.53
C ASN A 82 34.96 -6.88 -2.89
N GLY A 83 35.99 -7.70 -2.63
CA GLY A 83 35.99 -9.12 -3.00
C GLY A 83 36.40 -10.08 -1.88
N PRO A 84 35.84 -11.30 -1.82
CA PRO A 84 34.62 -11.80 -2.50
C PRO A 84 33.31 -11.50 -1.74
N GLY A 85 33.39 -10.75 -0.63
CA GLY A 85 32.25 -10.47 0.24
C GLY A 85 31.88 -11.63 1.19
N GLY A 86 30.91 -11.39 2.06
CA GLY A 86 30.36 -12.36 2.99
C GLY A 86 29.32 -13.29 2.35
N GLN A 87 29.30 -14.54 2.82
CA GLN A 87 28.32 -15.56 2.42
C GLN A 87 27.33 -15.82 3.55
N CYS A 88 26.05 -16.02 3.21
CA CYS A 88 25.04 -16.36 4.20
C CYS A 88 25.38 -17.68 4.88
N SER A 89 25.26 -17.70 6.21
CA SER A 89 25.60 -18.87 7.04
C SER A 89 24.90 -20.14 6.54
N GLY A 90 25.67 -21.23 6.41
CA GLY A 90 25.16 -22.52 5.93
C GLY A 90 24.90 -22.57 4.42
N THR A 91 25.30 -21.55 3.66
CA THR A 91 25.15 -21.50 2.20
C THR A 91 26.47 -21.10 1.53
N THR A 92 26.54 -21.28 0.21
CA THR A 92 27.62 -20.71 -0.64
C THR A 92 27.17 -19.42 -1.33
N GLN A 93 25.99 -18.90 -0.99
CA GLN A 93 25.40 -17.72 -1.60
C GLN A 93 25.86 -16.47 -0.85
N LEU A 94 26.10 -15.40 -1.61
CA LEU A 94 26.43 -14.09 -1.04
C LEU A 94 25.27 -13.56 -0.20
N SER A 95 25.59 -12.76 0.81
CA SER A 95 24.59 -11.89 1.42
C SER A 95 24.06 -10.88 0.40
N ALA A 96 22.90 -10.28 0.71
CA ALA A 96 22.35 -9.20 -0.10
C ALA A 96 23.35 -8.03 -0.21
N VAL A 97 23.99 -7.63 0.89
CA VAL A 97 25.01 -6.55 0.89
C VAL A 97 26.15 -6.88 -0.06
N SER A 98 26.71 -8.08 0.03
CA SER A 98 27.85 -8.49 -0.79
C SER A 98 27.50 -8.60 -2.27
N ALA A 99 26.32 -9.11 -2.60
CA ALA A 99 25.84 -9.15 -3.97
C ALA A 99 25.55 -7.74 -4.53
N GLY A 100 25.00 -6.83 -3.73
CA GLY A 100 24.76 -5.43 -4.11
C GLY A 100 26.04 -4.68 -4.45
N VAL A 101 27.05 -4.77 -3.59
CA VAL A 101 28.38 -4.16 -3.86
C VAL A 101 29.03 -4.77 -5.12
N GLN A 102 28.86 -6.06 -5.35
CA GLN A 102 29.34 -6.68 -6.59
C GLN A 102 28.56 -6.23 -7.82
N ALA A 103 27.25 -6.03 -7.71
CA ALA A 103 26.43 -5.47 -8.77
C ALA A 103 26.89 -4.05 -9.13
N GLU A 104 27.14 -3.19 -8.13
CA GLU A 104 27.70 -1.85 -8.33
C GLU A 104 29.10 -1.88 -8.97
N ASN A 105 29.95 -2.83 -8.59
CA ASN A 105 31.26 -2.99 -9.23
C ASN A 105 31.13 -3.38 -10.72
N VAL A 106 30.26 -4.34 -11.04
CA VAL A 106 29.97 -4.70 -12.45
C VAL A 106 29.40 -3.50 -13.20
N TYR A 107 28.52 -2.73 -12.55
CA TYR A 107 27.95 -1.51 -13.10
C TYR A 107 29.03 -0.45 -13.41
N GLY A 108 29.92 -0.20 -12.44
CA GLY A 108 31.01 0.75 -12.56
C GLY A 108 32.07 0.36 -13.58
N GLN A 109 32.39 -0.94 -13.71
CA GLN A 109 33.31 -1.45 -14.74
C GLN A 109 32.81 -1.18 -16.16
N GLY A 110 31.49 -1.22 -16.37
CA GLY A 110 30.87 -0.86 -17.64
C GLY A 110 30.80 0.66 -17.89
N ALA A 111 31.13 1.48 -16.89
CA ALA A 111 30.95 2.93 -16.89
C ALA A 111 29.56 3.37 -17.37
N TYR A 112 28.52 2.59 -17.03
CA TYR A 112 27.17 2.75 -17.57
C TYR A 112 26.56 4.11 -17.23
N THR A 113 26.82 4.59 -16.01
CA THR A 113 26.50 5.96 -15.60
C THR A 113 27.63 6.46 -14.69
N ILE A 114 28.11 7.67 -14.93
CA ILE A 114 29.08 8.35 -14.06
C ILE A 114 28.28 9.38 -13.25
N PRO A 115 27.98 9.13 -11.96
CA PRO A 115 27.29 10.11 -11.14
C PRO A 115 28.22 11.30 -10.88
N VAL A 116 28.07 12.36 -11.67
CA VAL A 116 28.82 13.63 -11.50
C VAL A 116 28.16 14.58 -10.50
N PHE A 117 27.02 14.19 -9.93
CA PHE A 117 26.28 14.92 -8.91
C PHE A 117 25.57 13.95 -7.95
N THR A 118 25.30 14.41 -6.74
CA THR A 118 24.35 13.78 -5.82
C THR A 118 23.06 14.61 -5.83
N THR A 119 21.91 13.95 -5.77
CA THR A 119 20.62 14.63 -5.65
C THR A 119 20.34 14.89 -4.17
N SER A 120 19.93 16.11 -3.85
CA SER A 120 19.33 16.44 -2.56
C SER A 120 17.93 16.96 -2.82
N GLN A 121 16.94 16.41 -2.12
CA GLN A 121 15.58 16.90 -2.15
C GLN A 121 15.34 17.74 -0.90
N GLN A 122 14.94 18.99 -1.11
CA GLN A 122 14.57 19.90 -0.03
C GLN A 122 13.11 20.29 -0.19
N TYR A 123 12.34 20.09 0.87
CA TYR A 123 10.92 20.42 0.91
C TYR A 123 10.70 21.53 1.93
N ALA A 124 9.83 22.47 1.58
CA ALA A 124 9.40 23.55 2.47
C ALA A 124 7.88 23.51 2.62
N TYR A 125 7.39 23.88 3.80
CA TYR A 125 5.99 24.10 4.08
C TYR A 125 5.82 25.37 4.91
N LEU A 126 4.64 25.99 4.84
CA LEU A 126 4.38 27.25 5.53
C LEU A 126 4.35 27.07 7.05
N ASN A 127 4.77 28.11 7.79
CA ASN A 127 4.61 28.13 9.24
C ASN A 127 3.12 27.99 9.64
N GLY A 128 2.85 27.37 10.79
CA GLY A 128 1.51 27.11 11.31
C GLY A 128 0.94 25.73 10.97
N TRP A 129 1.58 24.99 10.06
CA TRP A 129 1.27 23.57 9.85
C TRP A 129 1.95 22.71 10.93
N SER A 130 1.19 21.77 11.47
CA SER A 130 1.63 20.77 12.44
C SER A 130 1.34 19.37 11.90
N ARG A 131 2.06 18.36 12.40
CA ARG A 131 1.98 16.97 11.92
C ARG A 131 2.27 16.81 10.41
N ALA A 132 3.17 17.65 9.87
CA ALA A 132 3.84 17.35 8.61
C ALA A 132 4.87 16.24 8.89
N ILE A 133 4.67 15.06 8.31
CA ILE A 133 5.45 13.86 8.63
C ILE A 133 6.61 13.78 7.65
N ASN A 134 7.84 13.89 8.16
CA ASN A 134 9.03 13.69 7.35
C ASN A 134 9.29 12.19 7.23
N ASN A 135 8.84 11.59 6.12
CA ASN A 135 8.98 10.15 5.88
C ASN A 135 10.43 9.83 5.52
N ASP A 136 11.02 8.84 6.21
CA ASP A 136 12.37 8.35 5.94
C ASP A 136 12.53 7.92 4.47
N GLY A 137 13.57 8.43 3.80
CA GLY A 137 13.81 8.24 2.37
C GLY A 137 12.88 8.99 1.39
N ALA A 138 11.71 9.50 1.81
CA ALA A 138 10.72 10.12 0.91
C ALA A 138 10.47 11.62 1.17
N GLY A 139 10.78 12.13 2.35
CA GLY A 139 10.56 13.51 2.74
C GLY A 139 9.11 13.82 3.13
N ILE A 140 8.74 15.11 3.08
CA ILE A 140 7.44 15.63 3.51
C ILE A 140 6.25 15.30 2.58
N PRO A 141 6.37 15.29 1.23
CA PRO A 141 5.23 15.05 0.34
C PRO A 141 4.89 13.56 0.26
N ASN A 142 4.19 13.05 1.26
CA ASN A 142 3.84 11.65 1.40
C ASN A 142 2.41 11.47 1.96
N LEU A 143 1.91 10.23 1.85
CA LEU A 143 0.58 9.84 2.32
C LEU A 143 0.30 10.27 3.77
N PHE A 144 1.25 10.03 4.68
CA PHE A 144 1.05 10.29 6.10
C PHE A 144 0.92 11.78 6.40
N THR A 145 1.69 12.63 5.72
CA THR A 145 1.53 14.09 5.77
C THR A 145 0.13 14.48 5.31
N TRP A 146 -0.33 13.99 4.17
CA TRP A 146 -1.67 14.33 3.68
C TRP A 146 -2.78 13.79 4.59
N LEU A 147 -2.56 12.67 5.26
CA LEU A 147 -3.52 12.08 6.19
C LEU A 147 -3.63 12.85 7.52
N ASN A 148 -2.52 13.43 8.02
CA ASN A 148 -2.44 13.94 9.40
C ASN A 148 -2.13 15.43 9.54
N ALA A 149 -1.62 16.09 8.51
CA ALA A 149 -1.21 17.49 8.61
C ALA A 149 -2.42 18.37 8.92
N ARG A 150 -2.25 19.29 9.88
CA ARG A 150 -3.28 20.27 10.23
C ARG A 150 -2.70 21.66 10.39
N ASN A 151 -3.53 22.64 10.09
CA ASN A 151 -3.27 24.04 10.39
C ASN A 151 -4.55 24.64 11.01
N PRO A 152 -4.49 25.20 12.24
CA PRO A 152 -5.65 25.81 12.89
C PRO A 152 -6.09 27.14 12.27
N ALA A 153 -5.21 27.80 11.51
CA ALA A 153 -5.47 29.05 10.82
C ALA A 153 -4.93 28.98 9.37
N PRO A 154 -5.47 28.08 8.52
CA PRO A 154 -4.99 27.94 7.16
C PRO A 154 -5.46 29.14 6.33
N SER A 155 -4.69 29.49 5.29
CA SER A 155 -5.12 30.48 4.30
C SER A 155 -6.37 30.06 3.53
N GLN A 156 -6.63 28.75 3.46
CA GLN A 156 -7.85 28.17 2.92
C GLN A 156 -8.36 27.07 3.85
N THR A 157 -9.52 27.28 4.46
CA THR A 157 -10.12 26.35 5.42
C THR A 157 -10.31 24.96 4.83
N GLY A 158 -9.92 23.93 5.59
CA GLY A 158 -10.14 22.53 5.25
C GLY A 158 -9.39 22.03 4.01
N THR A 159 -8.34 22.73 3.57
CA THR A 159 -7.61 22.40 2.34
C THR A 159 -6.11 22.32 2.59
N ILE A 160 -5.48 21.21 2.18
CA ILE A 160 -4.03 21.11 2.01
C ILE A 160 -3.71 21.50 0.57
N ARG A 161 -2.80 22.45 0.37
CA ARG A 161 -2.33 22.85 -0.97
C ARG A 161 -0.87 22.50 -1.12
N GLN A 162 -0.56 21.68 -2.12
CA GLN A 162 0.80 21.30 -2.49
C GLN A 162 1.10 21.69 -3.93
N GLY A 163 2.25 22.31 -4.14
CA GLY A 163 2.79 22.53 -5.48
C GLY A 163 3.60 21.32 -5.94
N PHE A 164 3.51 21.01 -7.23
CA PHE A 164 4.36 20.03 -7.88
C PHE A 164 5.32 20.72 -8.85
N LYS A 165 6.53 20.15 -9.00
CA LYS A 165 7.55 20.68 -9.92
C LYS A 165 7.13 20.47 -11.39
N GLN A 166 6.36 19.41 -11.66
CA GLN A 166 5.98 18.98 -12.99
C GLN A 166 4.54 18.43 -12.96
N THR A 167 3.94 18.30 -14.13
CA THR A 167 2.61 17.68 -14.29
C THR A 167 2.71 16.16 -14.16
N THR A 168 1.59 15.53 -13.84
CA THR A 168 1.42 14.09 -14.01
C THR A 168 1.50 13.73 -15.50
N SER A 169 2.03 12.55 -15.77
CA SER A 169 2.04 11.95 -17.11
C SER A 169 0.81 11.06 -17.31
N SER A 170 0.45 10.25 -16.31
CA SER A 170 -0.72 9.38 -16.36
C SER A 170 -1.20 9.03 -14.96
N LEU A 171 -2.52 9.03 -14.76
CA LEU A 171 -3.14 8.49 -13.55
C LEU A 171 -3.63 7.04 -13.72
N ASN A 172 -3.31 6.42 -14.85
CA ASN A 172 -3.60 5.02 -15.11
C ASN A 172 -2.57 4.13 -14.39
N PRO A 173 -2.96 3.27 -13.42
CA PRO A 173 -2.01 2.44 -12.67
C PRO A 173 -1.13 1.52 -13.54
N TYR A 174 -1.56 1.18 -14.75
CA TYR A 174 -0.78 0.38 -15.70
C TYR A 174 0.27 1.19 -16.47
N ILE A 175 0.14 2.53 -16.50
CA ILE A 175 0.99 3.44 -17.30
C ILE A 175 1.81 4.40 -16.43
N ALA A 176 1.32 4.72 -15.23
CA ALA A 176 1.97 5.62 -14.28
C ALA A 176 3.39 5.17 -13.97
N SER A 177 4.33 6.11 -14.04
CA SER A 177 5.77 5.82 -13.92
C SER A 177 6.57 6.94 -13.27
N THR A 178 5.97 8.10 -13.02
CA THR A 178 6.65 9.24 -12.39
C THR A 178 6.26 9.40 -10.92
N ALA A 179 7.14 10.01 -10.12
CA ALA A 179 6.82 10.34 -8.74
C ALA A 179 5.56 11.22 -8.62
N TRP A 180 5.32 12.11 -9.59
CA TRP A 180 4.13 12.96 -9.62
C TRP A 180 2.84 12.17 -9.85
N ASP A 181 2.87 11.15 -10.71
CA ASP A 181 1.75 10.23 -10.91
C ASP A 181 1.42 9.52 -9.59
N PHE A 182 2.44 8.95 -8.94
CA PHE A 182 2.27 8.19 -7.70
C PHE A 182 1.94 9.05 -6.48
N TYR A 183 2.24 10.35 -6.50
CA TYR A 183 1.71 11.28 -5.51
C TYR A 183 0.19 11.45 -5.60
N ILE A 184 -0.41 11.35 -6.79
CA ILE A 184 -1.86 11.37 -6.93
C ILE A 184 -2.45 9.97 -6.73
N ILE A 185 -1.91 8.96 -7.40
CA ILE A 185 -2.38 7.57 -7.33
C ILE A 185 -2.33 7.05 -5.89
N GLY A 186 -1.22 7.27 -5.18
CA GLY A 186 -1.06 6.81 -3.79
C GLY A 186 -1.97 7.49 -2.77
N ASN A 187 -2.70 8.54 -3.15
CA ASN A 187 -3.76 9.13 -2.33
C ASN A 187 -5.14 8.52 -2.62
N ILE A 188 -5.34 8.01 -3.84
CA ILE A 188 -6.62 7.49 -4.33
C ILE A 188 -6.71 5.98 -4.09
N TYR A 189 -5.61 5.26 -4.26
CA TYR A 189 -5.52 3.81 -4.10
C TYR A 189 -4.62 3.47 -2.90
N ASP A 190 -4.93 2.38 -2.21
CA ASP A 190 -4.05 1.82 -1.17
C ASP A 190 -3.22 0.63 -1.70
N THR A 191 -2.35 0.16 -0.82
CA THR A 191 -1.45 -0.99 -0.98
C THR A 191 -1.70 -1.98 0.17
N LEU A 192 -1.30 -3.25 0.02
CA LEU A 192 -1.51 -4.26 1.08
C LEU A 192 -0.78 -3.87 2.38
N THR A 193 0.45 -3.37 2.23
CA THR A 193 1.26 -2.82 3.33
C THR A 193 1.81 -1.45 2.93
N ILE A 194 2.21 -0.65 3.90
CA ILE A 194 2.86 0.64 3.67
C ILE A 194 4.18 0.71 4.44
N PRO A 195 5.26 1.31 3.90
CA PRO A 195 6.48 1.53 4.66
C PRO A 195 6.21 2.39 5.91
N ASN A 196 6.85 2.03 7.03
CA ASN A 196 6.81 2.82 8.24
C ASN A 196 7.49 4.18 7.98
N PRO A 197 6.81 5.32 8.20
CA PRO A 197 7.37 6.62 7.86
C PRO A 197 8.61 7.01 8.69
N LEU A 198 8.89 6.30 9.77
CA LEU A 198 10.02 6.57 10.67
C LEU A 198 11.22 5.66 10.41
N SER A 199 11.01 4.57 9.67
CA SER A 199 12.03 3.59 9.30
C SER A 199 11.54 2.84 8.07
N ASN A 200 12.05 3.22 6.90
CA ASN A 200 11.54 2.68 5.63
C ASN A 200 11.83 1.18 5.43
N GLU A 201 12.74 0.60 6.21
CA GLU A 201 13.05 -0.84 6.27
C GLU A 201 11.91 -1.67 6.89
N GLN A 202 10.98 -1.00 7.58
CA GLN A 202 9.84 -1.62 8.24
C GLN A 202 8.56 -1.40 7.43
N ILE A 203 7.69 -2.41 7.41
CA ILE A 203 6.36 -2.32 6.80
C ILE A 203 5.27 -2.40 7.87
N VAL A 204 4.21 -1.63 7.66
CA VAL A 204 2.97 -1.67 8.44
C VAL A 204 1.92 -2.37 7.61
N ASP A 205 1.24 -3.34 8.21
CA ASP A 205 0.05 -3.98 7.66
C ASP A 205 -1.00 -2.91 7.44
N TRP A 206 -1.40 -2.68 6.19
CA TRP A 206 -2.23 -1.53 5.82
C TRP A 206 -3.66 -1.96 5.49
N MET A 207 -3.87 -2.61 4.35
CA MET A 207 -5.14 -3.24 3.97
C MET A 207 -5.30 -4.67 4.53
N ILE A 208 -4.26 -5.21 5.17
CA ILE A 208 -4.27 -6.52 5.80
C ILE A 208 -4.25 -6.40 7.33
N VAL A 209 -4.52 -7.51 8.01
CA VAL A 209 -4.38 -7.67 9.46
C VAL A 209 -3.26 -8.64 9.85
N GLY A 210 -2.62 -9.23 8.86
CA GLY A 210 -1.53 -10.16 9.08
C GLY A 210 -1.06 -10.83 7.79
N VAL A 211 0.20 -11.24 7.82
CA VAL A 211 0.86 -12.03 6.79
C VAL A 211 1.70 -13.15 7.42
N GLN A 212 1.64 -14.35 6.85
CA GLN A 212 2.43 -15.50 7.30
C GLN A 212 3.15 -16.18 6.14
N PRO A 213 4.48 -16.40 6.20
CA PRO A 213 5.17 -17.27 5.26
C PRO A 213 4.81 -18.74 5.50
N LEU A 214 4.47 -19.46 4.43
CA LEU A 214 4.10 -20.87 4.44
C LEU A 214 4.94 -21.64 3.42
N ALA A 215 5.57 -22.72 3.89
CA ALA A 215 6.14 -23.73 3.01
C ALA A 215 5.03 -24.51 2.29
N ASN A 216 5.31 -25.03 1.10
CA ASN A 216 4.33 -25.78 0.30
C ASN A 216 3.70 -26.97 1.07
N SER A 217 4.46 -27.62 1.96
CA SER A 217 3.98 -28.72 2.80
C SER A 217 2.85 -28.32 3.76
N ASN A 218 2.73 -27.02 4.04
CA ASN A 218 1.75 -26.47 4.98
C ASN A 218 0.53 -25.90 4.25
N LEU A 219 0.49 -25.98 2.92
CA LEU A 219 -0.65 -25.55 2.12
C LEU A 219 -1.68 -26.68 2.05
N GLY A 220 -2.95 -26.36 2.33
CA GLY A 220 -4.07 -27.28 2.16
C GLY A 220 -4.51 -27.50 0.72
N TYR A 221 -3.69 -27.09 -0.26
CA TYR A 221 -3.93 -27.20 -1.70
C TYR A 221 -2.61 -27.37 -2.44
N THR A 222 -2.67 -27.78 -3.71
CA THR A 222 -1.47 -27.84 -4.56
C THR A 222 -1.19 -26.44 -5.11
N PRO A 223 -0.07 -25.79 -4.74
CA PRO A 223 0.25 -24.46 -5.25
C PRO A 223 0.60 -24.50 -6.75
N PRO A 224 0.55 -23.37 -7.44
CA PRO A 224 1.03 -23.25 -8.82
C PRO A 224 2.43 -23.86 -8.99
N ALA A 225 2.68 -24.49 -10.15
CA ALA A 225 3.96 -25.11 -10.43
C ALA A 225 5.12 -24.11 -10.30
N GLY A 226 6.22 -24.55 -9.69
CA GLY A 226 7.40 -23.71 -9.44
C GLY A 226 7.32 -22.85 -8.17
N THR A 227 6.24 -22.93 -7.38
CA THR A 227 6.17 -22.26 -6.07
C THR A 227 7.21 -22.84 -5.11
N VAL A 228 7.99 -21.99 -4.44
CA VAL A 228 8.94 -22.35 -3.38
C VAL A 228 8.47 -21.88 -1.99
N LEU A 229 7.70 -20.80 -1.93
CA LEU A 229 7.10 -20.24 -0.71
C LEU A 229 5.77 -19.57 -1.06
N SER A 230 4.83 -19.53 -0.12
CA SER A 230 3.63 -18.70 -0.23
C SER A 230 3.50 -17.77 0.97
N TYR A 231 3.11 -16.52 0.74
CA TYR A 231 2.67 -15.63 1.82
C TYR A 231 1.16 -15.67 1.92
N ARG A 232 0.64 -16.07 3.08
CA ARG A 232 -0.78 -16.05 3.41
C ARG A 232 -1.14 -14.71 4.03
N PHE A 233 -2.03 -13.99 3.38
CA PHE A 233 -2.52 -12.68 3.81
C PHE A 233 -3.95 -12.77 4.29
N THR A 234 -4.30 -11.95 5.27
CA THR A 234 -5.70 -11.75 5.69
C THR A 234 -6.08 -10.29 5.49
N LEU A 235 -7.01 -10.01 4.58
CA LEU A 235 -7.57 -8.67 4.36
C LEU A 235 -8.39 -8.22 5.57
N ARG A 236 -8.35 -6.92 5.83
CA ARG A 236 -9.27 -6.29 6.76
C ARG A 236 -10.72 -6.40 6.26
N GLY A 237 -11.66 -6.50 7.21
CA GLY A 237 -13.09 -6.54 6.90
C GLY A 237 -13.70 -5.17 6.56
N ASP A 238 -13.03 -4.08 6.94
CA ASP A 238 -13.49 -2.70 6.81
C ASP A 238 -12.89 -1.96 5.60
N ASN A 239 -12.28 -2.68 4.65
CA ASN A 239 -11.77 -2.08 3.43
C ASN A 239 -12.88 -1.95 2.38
N PHE A 240 -13.13 -0.73 1.93
CA PHE A 240 -14.09 -0.43 0.86
C PHE A 240 -13.47 0.46 -0.21
N TRP A 241 -13.80 0.19 -1.46
CA TRP A 241 -13.63 1.11 -2.57
C TRP A 241 -14.45 2.37 -2.32
N GLN A 242 -14.05 3.51 -2.87
CA GLN A 242 -14.69 4.82 -2.68
C GLN A 242 -16.14 4.91 -3.23
N ASP A 243 -16.58 3.87 -3.94
CA ASP A 243 -17.96 3.69 -4.38
C ASP A 243 -18.82 2.84 -3.43
N GLY A 244 -18.26 2.39 -2.31
CA GLY A 244 -18.92 1.61 -1.27
C GLY A 244 -18.86 0.09 -1.45
N ARG A 245 -18.26 -0.45 -2.52
CA ARG A 245 -18.04 -1.90 -2.66
C ARG A 245 -16.90 -2.36 -1.76
N GLN A 246 -17.05 -3.53 -1.15
CA GLN A 246 -15.98 -4.09 -0.30
C GLN A 246 -14.79 -4.51 -1.15
N VAL A 247 -13.58 -4.24 -0.67
CA VAL A 247 -12.36 -4.79 -1.28
C VAL A 247 -12.28 -6.28 -0.98
N THR A 248 -12.07 -7.09 -2.01
CA THR A 248 -12.05 -8.55 -1.88
C THR A 248 -10.69 -9.14 -2.24
N PRO A 249 -10.39 -10.39 -1.84
CA PRO A 249 -9.21 -11.10 -2.32
C PRO A 249 -9.17 -11.24 -3.85
N TRP A 250 -10.32 -11.21 -4.52
CA TRP A 250 -10.40 -11.24 -5.99
C TRP A 250 -9.85 -9.97 -6.63
N ASP A 251 -10.08 -8.81 -6.02
CA ASP A 251 -9.46 -7.55 -6.48
C ASP A 251 -7.95 -7.58 -6.31
N VAL A 252 -7.45 -8.16 -5.21
CA VAL A 252 -6.00 -8.34 -4.99
C VAL A 252 -5.39 -9.27 -6.03
N LYS A 253 -5.99 -10.45 -6.25
CA LYS A 253 -5.58 -11.39 -7.30
C LYS A 253 -5.56 -10.71 -8.66
N PHE A 254 -6.62 -9.97 -9.00
CA PHE A 254 -6.71 -9.21 -10.25
C PHE A 254 -5.59 -8.18 -10.38
N ALA A 255 -5.41 -7.32 -9.37
CA ALA A 255 -4.40 -6.26 -9.41
C ALA A 255 -2.99 -6.84 -9.59
N MET A 256 -2.61 -7.83 -8.77
CA MET A 256 -1.28 -8.44 -8.84
C MET A 256 -1.04 -9.14 -10.19
N LEU A 257 -1.97 -9.98 -10.63
CA LEU A 257 -1.81 -10.72 -11.89
C LEU A 257 -1.74 -9.78 -13.09
N THR A 258 -2.60 -8.77 -13.15
CA THR A 258 -2.66 -7.87 -14.31
C THR A 258 -1.53 -6.86 -14.34
N LEU A 259 -1.12 -6.30 -13.19
CA LEU A 259 0.06 -5.41 -13.13
C LEU A 259 1.32 -6.16 -13.56
N LYS A 260 1.48 -7.42 -13.14
CA LYS A 260 2.55 -8.28 -13.62
C LYS A 260 2.46 -8.54 -15.12
N ALA A 261 1.31 -9.02 -15.59
CA ALA A 261 1.12 -9.48 -16.97
C ALA A 261 1.26 -8.35 -18.01
N THR A 262 0.92 -7.12 -17.63
CA THR A 262 1.00 -5.94 -18.49
C THR A 262 2.39 -5.28 -18.50
N GLY A 263 3.30 -5.72 -17.62
CA GLY A 263 4.58 -5.06 -17.44
C GLY A 263 4.45 -3.62 -16.93
N ALA A 264 3.42 -3.32 -16.12
CA ALA A 264 3.28 -2.01 -15.51
C ALA A 264 4.55 -1.66 -14.72
N PHE A 265 4.93 -0.38 -14.69
CA PHE A 265 6.08 0.12 -13.91
C PHE A 265 6.19 -0.51 -12.52
N GLN A 266 5.09 -0.42 -11.76
CA GLN A 266 4.96 -0.95 -10.40
C GLN A 266 4.78 -2.47 -10.35
N GLY A 267 4.47 -3.12 -11.47
CA GLY A 267 4.32 -4.57 -11.56
C GLY A 267 5.66 -5.31 -11.63
N SER A 268 6.77 -4.61 -11.88
CA SER A 268 8.13 -5.19 -11.93
C SER A 268 8.48 -5.98 -10.66
N VAL A 269 8.07 -5.49 -9.50
CA VAL A 269 8.27 -6.14 -8.19
C VAL A 269 7.58 -7.50 -8.04
N LEU A 270 6.64 -7.83 -8.93
CA LEU A 270 5.88 -9.08 -8.92
C LEU A 270 6.53 -10.18 -9.76
N GLU A 271 7.74 -9.96 -10.30
CA GLU A 271 8.51 -10.96 -11.03
C GLU A 271 8.57 -12.35 -10.33
N PRO A 272 8.80 -12.45 -9.00
CA PRO A 272 8.83 -13.76 -8.34
C PRO A 272 7.45 -14.43 -8.19
N MET A 273 6.34 -13.69 -8.40
CA MET A 273 5.00 -14.22 -8.18
C MET A 273 4.55 -15.20 -9.27
N VAL A 274 4.31 -16.46 -8.93
CA VAL A 274 3.78 -17.45 -9.89
C VAL A 274 2.26 -17.52 -9.91
N GLY A 275 1.59 -17.04 -8.85
CA GLY A 275 0.15 -16.96 -8.82
C GLY A 275 -0.40 -16.40 -7.51
N VAL A 276 -1.72 -16.26 -7.48
CA VAL A 276 -2.46 -15.89 -6.27
C VAL A 276 -3.61 -16.88 -6.11
N THR A 277 -3.67 -17.54 -4.96
CA THR A 277 -4.70 -18.53 -4.63
C THR A 277 -5.65 -17.96 -3.59
N ILE A 278 -6.95 -17.91 -3.88
CA ILE A 278 -7.96 -17.47 -2.92
C ILE A 278 -8.30 -18.65 -2.00
N ILE A 279 -8.18 -18.46 -0.69
CA ILE A 279 -8.48 -19.49 0.32
C ILE A 279 -9.91 -19.33 0.83
N HIS A 280 -10.30 -18.12 1.19
CA HIS A 280 -11.67 -17.76 1.57
C HIS A 280 -11.93 -16.26 1.39
N GLN A 281 -13.10 -15.76 1.81
CA GLN A 281 -13.58 -14.39 1.60
C GLN A 281 -12.64 -13.24 2.02
N ARG A 282 -11.64 -13.48 2.88
CA ARG A 282 -10.64 -12.47 3.29
C ARG A 282 -9.20 -12.98 3.21
N GLN A 283 -8.98 -14.23 2.83
CA GLN A 283 -7.66 -14.84 2.88
C GLN A 283 -7.24 -15.35 1.52
N PHE A 284 -6.01 -15.04 1.18
CA PHE A 284 -5.39 -15.44 -0.07
C PHE A 284 -3.91 -15.68 0.17
N ASP A 285 -3.34 -16.50 -0.69
CA ASP A 285 -1.93 -16.79 -0.73
C ASP A 285 -1.33 -16.18 -2.00
N VAL A 286 -0.22 -15.46 -1.85
CA VAL A 286 0.63 -15.07 -2.98
C VAL A 286 1.74 -16.11 -3.07
N ASN A 287 1.75 -16.86 -4.17
CA ASN A 287 2.66 -17.96 -4.41
C ASN A 287 3.90 -17.43 -5.17
N LEU A 288 5.10 -17.72 -4.68
CA LEU A 288 6.37 -17.18 -5.19
C LEU A 288 7.31 -18.30 -5.64
N ASN A 289 8.07 -18.11 -6.72
CA ASN A 289 9.13 -19.03 -7.17
C ASN A 289 10.52 -18.72 -6.58
N GLN A 290 10.69 -17.52 -6.03
CA GLN A 290 11.92 -17.03 -5.40
C GLN A 290 11.54 -16.04 -4.30
N VAL A 291 12.31 -16.03 -3.21
CA VAL A 291 12.10 -15.13 -2.06
C VAL A 291 13.46 -14.71 -1.52
N GLY A 292 13.60 -13.42 -1.25
CA GLY A 292 14.70 -12.84 -0.50
C GLY A 292 14.20 -11.84 0.54
N PRO A 293 15.09 -11.05 1.16
CA PRO A 293 14.77 -10.25 2.33
C PRO A 293 13.79 -9.12 2.03
N PHE A 294 13.77 -8.63 0.80
CA PHE A 294 12.94 -7.49 0.37
C PHE A 294 11.62 -7.92 -0.27
N THR A 295 11.47 -9.20 -0.62
CA THR A 295 10.37 -9.68 -1.45
C THR A 295 8.99 -9.38 -0.85
N LEU A 296 8.82 -9.51 0.47
CA LEU A 296 7.54 -9.18 1.09
C LEU A 296 7.20 -7.71 0.92
N ALA A 297 8.13 -6.79 1.22
CA ALA A 297 7.90 -5.36 1.12
C ALA A 297 7.64 -4.90 -0.32
N THR A 298 8.30 -5.52 -1.30
CA THR A 298 8.15 -5.13 -2.71
C THR A 298 6.83 -5.61 -3.30
N ILE A 299 6.40 -6.86 -3.07
CA ILE A 299 5.14 -7.38 -3.64
C ILE A 299 3.87 -6.78 -3.02
N THR A 300 3.94 -6.22 -1.81
CA THR A 300 2.78 -5.69 -1.08
C THR A 300 2.57 -4.18 -1.25
N THR A 301 3.52 -3.47 -1.86
CA THR A 301 3.49 -2.00 -2.01
C THR A 301 3.00 -1.52 -3.37
N ILE A 302 2.46 -2.43 -4.18
CA ILE A 302 1.78 -2.10 -5.44
C ILE A 302 0.37 -1.55 -5.21
N THR A 303 -0.12 -0.76 -6.16
CA THR A 303 -1.49 -0.22 -6.19
C THR A 303 -2.50 -1.37 -6.26
N MET A 304 -3.43 -1.43 -5.30
CA MET A 304 -4.60 -2.31 -5.39
C MET A 304 -5.66 -1.67 -6.30
N ILE A 305 -6.14 -2.41 -7.31
CA ILE A 305 -7.00 -1.91 -8.38
C ILE A 305 -8.32 -2.71 -8.40
N PRO A 306 -9.50 -2.07 -8.47
CA PRO A 306 -10.78 -2.77 -8.47
C PRO A 306 -11.03 -3.49 -9.80
N GLY A 307 -11.21 -4.82 -9.75
CA GLY A 307 -11.51 -5.61 -10.95
C GLY A 307 -12.84 -5.22 -11.60
N HIS A 308 -13.78 -4.69 -10.81
CA HIS A 308 -15.05 -4.14 -11.29
C HIS A 308 -14.89 -3.12 -12.41
N TYR A 309 -13.85 -2.29 -12.39
CA TYR A 309 -13.65 -1.26 -13.41
C TYR A 309 -12.63 -1.67 -14.46
N TRP A 310 -11.60 -2.42 -14.05
CA TRP A 310 -10.40 -2.62 -14.87
C TRP A 310 -10.37 -3.96 -15.59
N SER A 311 -11.20 -4.93 -15.19
CA SER A 311 -11.21 -6.26 -15.83
C SER A 311 -11.97 -6.29 -17.16
N THR A 312 -11.70 -7.33 -17.95
CA THR A 312 -12.50 -7.74 -19.11
C THR A 312 -13.95 -8.10 -18.75
N CYS A 313 -14.23 -8.38 -17.48
CA CYS A 313 -15.57 -8.69 -16.96
C CYS A 313 -16.15 -7.53 -16.13
N SER A 314 -15.76 -6.28 -16.43
CA SER A 314 -16.16 -5.10 -15.65
C SER A 314 -17.67 -4.95 -15.45
N GLY A 315 -18.06 -4.21 -14.42
CA GLY A 315 -19.45 -3.92 -14.10
C GLY A 315 -20.14 -5.04 -13.32
N SER A 316 -21.42 -5.23 -13.56
CA SER A 316 -22.27 -6.20 -12.83
C SER A 316 -21.84 -7.66 -12.98
N LEU A 317 -21.10 -7.98 -14.05
CA LEU A 317 -20.58 -9.32 -14.27
C LEU A 317 -19.51 -9.68 -13.24
N TRP A 318 -18.55 -8.78 -12.99
CA TRP A 318 -17.56 -8.90 -11.91
C TRP A 318 -18.24 -9.11 -10.56
N ASP A 319 -19.21 -8.24 -10.24
CA ASP A 319 -19.92 -8.29 -8.95
C ASP A 319 -20.65 -9.62 -8.74
N SER A 320 -21.26 -10.17 -9.80
CA SER A 320 -21.95 -11.47 -9.75
C SER A 320 -20.99 -12.63 -9.47
N TYR A 321 -19.79 -12.59 -10.06
CA TYR A 321 -18.77 -13.61 -9.80
C TYR A 321 -18.16 -13.50 -8.41
N VAL A 322 -17.90 -12.27 -7.94
CA VAL A 322 -17.42 -12.04 -6.57
C VAL A 322 -18.46 -12.52 -5.56
N ALA A 323 -19.76 -12.23 -5.79
CA ALA A 323 -20.84 -12.65 -4.90
C ALA A 323 -21.01 -14.17 -4.82
N THR A 324 -20.74 -14.91 -5.90
CA THR A 324 -20.73 -16.38 -5.89
C THR A 324 -19.43 -16.97 -5.35
N GLY A 325 -18.43 -16.13 -5.02
CA GLY A 325 -17.14 -16.57 -4.54
C GLY A 325 -16.30 -17.30 -5.59
N SER A 326 -16.55 -17.05 -6.89
CA SER A 326 -15.89 -17.73 -7.99
C SER A 326 -15.73 -16.79 -9.18
N VAL A 327 -14.60 -16.08 -9.22
CA VAL A 327 -14.23 -15.25 -10.38
C VAL A 327 -13.38 -16.06 -11.35
N PRO A 328 -13.84 -16.28 -12.60
CA PRO A 328 -13.11 -17.13 -13.55
C PRO A 328 -11.83 -16.44 -14.01
N ASP A 329 -10.82 -17.24 -14.39
CA ASP A 329 -9.52 -16.71 -14.81
C ASP A 329 -9.62 -15.84 -16.09
N SER A 330 -10.66 -15.99 -16.90
CA SER A 330 -10.95 -15.09 -18.03
C SER A 330 -11.25 -13.65 -17.60
N CYS A 331 -11.70 -13.46 -16.36
CA CYS A 331 -11.90 -12.14 -15.75
C CYS A 331 -10.65 -11.62 -15.01
N MET A 332 -9.60 -12.44 -14.87
CA MET A 332 -8.30 -12.05 -14.30
C MET A 332 -7.37 -11.43 -15.36
N GLN A 333 -7.96 -10.67 -16.28
CA GLN A 333 -7.29 -9.99 -17.36
C GLN A 333 -7.73 -8.53 -17.37
N ALA A 334 -6.78 -7.61 -17.52
CA ALA A 334 -7.11 -6.20 -17.68
C ALA A 334 -7.78 -5.98 -19.03
N ASP A 335 -8.76 -5.08 -19.08
CA ASP A 335 -9.39 -4.64 -20.31
C ASP A 335 -8.32 -4.03 -21.24
N PRO A 336 -8.10 -4.59 -22.45
CA PRO A 336 -7.06 -4.14 -23.35
C PRO A 336 -7.14 -2.66 -23.72
N ASN A 337 -8.34 -2.07 -23.73
CA ASN A 337 -8.53 -0.65 -24.03
C ASN A 337 -8.05 0.24 -22.88
N LYS A 338 -8.14 -0.26 -21.65
CA LYS A 338 -7.82 0.47 -20.42
C LYS A 338 -6.34 0.45 -20.08
N ILE A 339 -5.54 -0.40 -20.75
CA ILE A 339 -4.08 -0.49 -20.56
C ILE A 339 -3.30 0.23 -21.67
N THR A 340 -3.99 1.00 -22.52
CA THR A 340 -3.33 1.78 -23.57
C THR A 340 -2.75 3.09 -23.01
N PRO A 341 -1.64 3.63 -23.57
CA PRO A 341 -1.06 4.89 -23.11
C PRO A 341 -2.01 6.10 -23.19
N THR A 342 -3.02 6.02 -24.07
CA THR A 342 -4.02 7.09 -24.28
C THR A 342 -5.22 6.99 -23.36
N TYR A 343 -5.36 5.90 -22.60
CA TYR A 343 -6.53 5.70 -21.76
C TYR A 343 -6.48 6.61 -20.52
N ASP A 344 -7.45 7.52 -20.43
CA ASP A 344 -7.62 8.44 -19.31
C ASP A 344 -8.69 7.91 -18.33
N PRO A 345 -8.31 7.36 -17.16
CA PRO A 345 -9.27 6.86 -16.18
C PRO A 345 -10.09 7.97 -15.52
N LEU A 346 -9.58 9.20 -15.46
CA LEU A 346 -10.27 10.35 -14.87
C LEU A 346 -11.39 10.83 -15.81
N ALA A 347 -11.11 10.94 -17.11
CA ALA A 347 -12.09 11.33 -18.11
C ALA A 347 -13.21 10.27 -18.27
N ASN A 348 -12.88 8.99 -18.03
CA ASN A 348 -13.84 7.89 -18.05
C ASN A 348 -14.56 7.66 -16.71
N GLY A 349 -14.25 8.42 -15.67
CA GLY A 349 -14.95 8.32 -14.38
C GLY A 349 -14.64 7.06 -13.58
N ILE A 350 -13.48 6.43 -13.79
CA ILE A 350 -13.08 5.18 -13.13
C ILE A 350 -11.83 5.32 -12.24
N LEU A 351 -11.39 6.54 -11.96
CA LEU A 351 -10.31 6.82 -11.02
C LEU A 351 -10.80 6.67 -9.56
N ILE A 352 -11.19 5.44 -9.24
CA ILE A 352 -11.83 5.00 -7.99
C ILE A 352 -10.89 4.01 -7.32
N GLY A 353 -10.44 4.35 -6.12
CA GLY A 353 -9.60 3.47 -5.31
C GLY A 353 -10.18 3.29 -3.91
N SER A 354 -9.34 2.93 -2.93
CA SER A 354 -9.73 2.72 -1.52
C SER A 354 -9.11 3.74 -0.57
N GLY A 355 -8.27 4.63 -1.11
CA GLY A 355 -7.39 5.53 -0.38
C GLY A 355 -8.11 6.68 0.32
N PRO A 356 -7.36 7.49 1.11
CA PRO A 356 -7.93 8.55 1.92
C PRO A 356 -8.56 9.70 1.13
N TRP A 357 -8.26 9.82 -0.16
CA TRP A 357 -8.71 10.92 -1.00
C TRP A 357 -9.36 10.42 -2.30
N GLU A 358 -10.54 10.94 -2.57
CA GLU A 358 -11.38 10.62 -3.73
C GLU A 358 -11.16 11.64 -4.85
N CYS A 359 -11.09 11.14 -6.08
CA CYS A 359 -11.38 11.99 -7.24
C CYS A 359 -12.90 12.15 -7.33
N LYS A 360 -13.42 13.28 -6.86
CA LYS A 360 -14.86 13.54 -6.81
C LYS A 360 -15.21 14.84 -7.49
N SER A 361 -16.17 14.79 -8.41
CA SER A 361 -16.70 15.95 -9.11
C SER A 361 -17.50 16.87 -8.17
N GLY A 362 -17.73 18.11 -8.60
CA GLY A 362 -18.56 19.07 -7.84
C GLY A 362 -20.01 18.62 -7.60
N THR A 363 -20.53 17.70 -8.41
CA THR A 363 -21.87 17.09 -8.25
C THR A 363 -21.86 15.83 -7.37
N GLY A 364 -20.69 15.41 -6.89
CA GLY A 364 -20.54 14.27 -5.99
C GLY A 364 -20.27 12.93 -6.68
N VAL A 365 -20.14 12.88 -8.00
CA VAL A 365 -19.74 11.66 -8.73
C VAL A 365 -18.28 11.34 -8.43
N VAL A 366 -18.02 10.14 -7.91
CA VAL A 366 -16.68 9.60 -7.61
C VAL A 366 -16.08 8.98 -8.88
N GLY A 367 -14.76 9.09 -9.03
CA GLY A 367 -14.00 8.54 -10.16
C GLY A 367 -13.61 9.55 -11.24
N GLY A 368 -14.12 10.78 -11.18
CA GLY A 368 -13.88 11.80 -12.20
C GLY A 368 -14.12 13.23 -11.72
N GLY A 369 -13.81 14.20 -12.59
CA GLY A 369 -14.11 15.62 -12.36
C GLY A 369 -13.28 16.31 -11.27
N CYS A 370 -12.24 15.65 -10.74
CA CYS A 370 -11.32 16.25 -9.78
C CYS A 370 -10.18 17.06 -10.43
N SER A 371 -10.01 16.98 -11.76
CA SER A 371 -9.05 17.79 -12.51
C SER A 371 -9.73 19.05 -13.04
N SER A 372 -9.08 20.19 -12.90
CA SER A 372 -9.49 21.48 -13.49
C SER A 372 -9.68 21.46 -15.01
N THR A 373 -9.08 20.49 -15.71
CA THR A 373 -9.22 20.30 -17.16
C THR A 373 -10.14 19.14 -17.55
N GLY A 374 -10.57 18.32 -16.58
CA GLY A 374 -11.26 17.06 -16.86
C GLY A 374 -10.36 15.92 -17.36
N PHE A 375 -9.04 16.12 -17.41
CA PHE A 375 -8.06 15.12 -17.85
C PHE A 375 -7.04 14.76 -16.77
N MET A 376 -6.43 13.59 -16.91
CA MET A 376 -5.42 13.02 -15.99
C MET A 376 -4.04 13.70 -16.03
N ASN A 377 -3.81 14.70 -16.86
CA ASN A 377 -2.53 15.39 -17.02
C ASN A 377 -2.72 16.91 -17.22
N PRO A 378 -3.28 17.61 -16.21
CA PRO A 378 -3.53 19.04 -16.30
C PRO A 378 -2.21 19.81 -16.54
N PRO A 379 -2.19 20.78 -17.47
CA PRO A 379 -0.96 21.51 -17.83
C PRO A 379 -0.47 22.42 -16.68
N PRO A 380 0.76 22.95 -16.77
CA PRO A 380 1.29 23.88 -15.76
C PRO A 380 0.33 25.03 -15.45
N GLY A 381 0.11 25.31 -14.16
CA GLY A 381 -0.84 26.31 -13.68
C GLY A 381 -2.25 25.79 -13.41
N GLN A 382 -2.56 24.55 -13.80
CA GLN A 382 -3.80 23.87 -13.49
C GLN A 382 -3.66 22.96 -12.25
N SER A 383 -4.77 22.40 -11.76
CA SER A 383 -4.82 21.69 -10.48
C SER A 383 -5.71 20.45 -10.47
N TYR A 384 -5.47 19.61 -9.46
CA TYR A 384 -6.40 18.61 -8.94
C TYR A 384 -7.03 19.09 -7.64
N ILE A 385 -8.27 18.68 -7.40
CA ILE A 385 -8.98 18.82 -6.12
C ILE A 385 -9.46 17.43 -5.71
N LEU A 386 -8.72 16.77 -4.82
CA LEU A 386 -9.17 15.54 -4.21
C LEU A 386 -9.98 15.84 -2.95
N THR A 387 -11.02 15.04 -2.73
CA THR A 387 -11.91 15.18 -1.57
C THR A 387 -11.62 14.07 -0.58
N ARG A 388 -11.53 14.37 0.72
CA ARG A 388 -11.32 13.33 1.73
C ARG A 388 -12.44 12.30 1.67
N TYR A 389 -12.10 11.01 1.65
CA TYR A 389 -13.06 9.93 1.67
C TYR A 389 -13.81 9.92 3.00
N GLY A 390 -15.12 10.17 2.93
CA GLY A 390 -15.98 10.42 4.09
C GLY A 390 -16.18 11.90 4.45
N LYS A 391 -15.78 12.85 3.59
CA LYS A 391 -16.11 14.27 3.80
C LYS A 391 -17.63 14.45 3.89
N GLY A 392 -18.08 15.09 4.97
CA GLY A 392 -19.50 15.34 5.26
C GLY A 392 -20.15 14.27 6.12
N PHE A 393 -19.49 13.14 6.36
CA PHE A 393 -19.92 12.17 7.36
C PHE A 393 -19.45 12.58 8.75
N ALA A 394 -20.25 12.23 9.76
CA ALA A 394 -19.77 12.26 11.14
C ALA A 394 -18.66 11.21 11.32
N PRO A 395 -17.67 11.44 12.20
CA PRO A 395 -16.65 10.45 12.52
C PRO A 395 -17.24 9.07 12.80
N ALA A 396 -16.67 8.04 12.17
CA ALA A 396 -17.06 6.63 12.32
C ALA A 396 -18.54 6.28 12.00
N SER A 397 -19.30 7.21 11.38
CA SER A 397 -20.74 7.01 11.13
C SER A 397 -21.09 6.11 9.95
N SER A 398 -20.10 5.65 9.19
CA SER A 398 -20.28 4.75 8.06
C SER A 398 -19.14 3.74 7.96
N THR A 399 -19.49 2.49 7.69
CA THR A 399 -18.53 1.39 7.48
C THR A 399 -17.92 1.41 6.09
N SER A 400 -18.68 1.84 5.08
CA SER A 400 -18.27 1.83 3.67
C SER A 400 -18.16 3.20 3.03
N GLY A 401 -18.52 4.28 3.75
CA GLY A 401 -18.48 5.65 3.24
C GLY A 401 -17.36 6.51 3.84
N ILE A 402 -16.48 5.93 4.66
CA ILE A 402 -15.38 6.63 5.35
C ILE A 402 -14.12 5.79 5.18
N TYR A 403 -12.99 6.45 4.96
CA TYR A 403 -11.69 5.79 4.90
C TYR A 403 -11.40 4.96 6.15
N PHE A 404 -11.00 3.69 5.96
CA PHE A 404 -10.81 2.73 7.06
C PHE A 404 -9.70 3.13 8.04
N ARG A 405 -8.72 3.95 7.61
CA ARG A 405 -7.67 4.52 8.48
C ARG A 405 -7.92 5.98 8.89
N SER A 406 -9.17 6.44 8.81
CA SER A 406 -9.56 7.77 9.28
C SER A 406 -9.40 7.91 10.80
N SER A 407 -9.30 9.16 11.27
CA SER A 407 -9.24 9.46 12.70
C SER A 407 -10.48 8.98 13.48
N GLY A 408 -11.67 9.05 12.90
CA GLY A 408 -12.89 8.51 13.51
C GLY A 408 -12.86 7.00 13.59
N ASN A 409 -12.38 6.30 12.54
CA ASN A 409 -12.24 4.85 12.61
C ASN A 409 -11.16 4.39 13.59
N LEU A 410 -10.09 5.18 13.78
CA LEU A 410 -9.11 4.98 14.85
C LEU A 410 -9.74 5.18 16.24
N ALA A 411 -10.52 6.26 16.43
CA ALA A 411 -11.24 6.51 17.67
C ALA A 411 -12.24 5.38 17.98
N LEU A 412 -12.97 4.90 16.98
CA LEU A 412 -13.88 3.77 17.11
C LEU A 412 -13.11 2.47 17.42
N TYR A 413 -11.93 2.25 16.83
CA TYR A 413 -11.06 1.13 17.20
C TYR A 413 -10.65 1.17 18.67
N ILE A 414 -10.18 2.33 19.16
CA ILE A 414 -9.85 2.51 20.58
C ILE A 414 -11.09 2.24 21.47
N TRP A 415 -12.26 2.73 21.05
CA TRP A 415 -13.53 2.48 21.75
C TRP A 415 -13.90 1.00 21.78
N THR A 416 -13.57 0.20 20.77
CA THR A 416 -13.85 -1.25 20.80
C THR A 416 -13.09 -2.03 21.87
N GLN A 417 -12.12 -1.41 22.57
CA GLN A 417 -11.27 -2.07 23.57
C GLN A 417 -10.62 -3.35 23.04
N GLU A 418 -10.29 -3.37 21.74
CA GLU A 418 -9.57 -4.47 21.12
C GLU A 418 -8.26 -4.73 21.88
N ASN A 419 -7.99 -6.01 22.11
CA ASN A 419 -6.85 -6.46 22.88
C ASN A 419 -6.23 -7.66 22.18
N ASP A 420 -5.05 -7.46 21.61
CA ASP A 420 -4.27 -8.50 20.93
C ASP A 420 -4.09 -9.78 21.76
N ALA A 421 -4.05 -9.68 23.11
CA ALA A 421 -3.93 -10.84 23.99
C ALA A 421 -5.24 -11.61 24.20
N ASN A 422 -6.39 -10.95 24.10
CA ASN A 422 -7.72 -11.54 24.32
C ASN A 422 -8.76 -10.95 23.35
N PRO A 423 -8.62 -11.17 22.04
CA PRO A 423 -9.39 -10.45 21.03
C PRO A 423 -10.90 -10.81 21.06
N LEU A 424 -11.27 -11.97 21.60
CA LEU A 424 -12.66 -12.40 21.74
C LEU A 424 -13.40 -11.76 22.92
N GLN A 425 -12.68 -11.15 23.85
CA GLN A 425 -13.27 -10.59 25.06
C GLN A 425 -14.21 -9.41 24.77
N PRO A 426 -13.84 -8.42 23.93
CA PRO A 426 -14.75 -7.37 23.49
C PRO A 426 -16.00 -7.89 22.75
N VAL A 427 -15.82 -8.87 21.85
CA VAL A 427 -16.93 -9.49 21.09
C VAL A 427 -17.96 -10.11 22.03
N SER A 428 -17.49 -10.86 23.03
CA SER A 428 -18.36 -11.47 24.03
C SER A 428 -19.03 -10.40 24.92
N ALA A 429 -18.28 -9.37 25.32
CA ALA A 429 -18.77 -8.30 26.18
C ALA A 429 -19.89 -7.48 25.52
N VAL A 430 -19.71 -7.06 24.25
CA VAL A 430 -20.74 -6.30 23.53
C VAL A 430 -21.98 -7.15 23.26
N SER A 431 -21.79 -8.45 22.98
CA SER A 431 -22.90 -9.38 22.71
C SER A 431 -23.81 -9.56 23.93
N LEU A 432 -23.25 -9.61 25.15
CA LEU A 432 -24.04 -9.66 26.39
C LEU A 432 -24.88 -8.40 26.62
N CYS A 433 -24.49 -7.28 26.00
CA CYS A 433 -25.17 -6.02 26.12
C CYS A 433 -26.22 -5.79 25.02
N PHE A 434 -26.33 -6.67 24.02
CA PHE A 434 -27.28 -6.52 22.93
C PHE A 434 -28.73 -6.39 23.45
N GLY A 435 -29.42 -5.33 23.01
CA GLY A 435 -30.79 -5.02 23.41
C GLY A 435 -30.93 -4.42 24.82
N GLN A 436 -29.84 -4.25 25.56
CA GLN A 436 -29.89 -3.65 26.89
C GLN A 436 -30.06 -2.11 26.80
N PRO A 437 -31.01 -1.52 27.54
CA PRO A 437 -31.20 -0.08 27.60
C PRO A 437 -30.10 0.60 28.42
N VAL A 438 -29.91 1.91 28.22
CA VAL A 438 -28.94 2.74 28.95
C VAL A 438 -29.05 2.48 30.45
N SER A 439 -27.96 2.03 31.07
CA SER A 439 -27.89 1.71 32.50
C SER A 439 -26.51 2.05 33.04
N ASN A 440 -26.38 2.24 34.36
CA ASN A 440 -25.09 2.45 35.03
C ASN A 440 -24.36 1.12 35.32
N GLY A 441 -24.35 0.19 34.36
CA GLY A 441 -23.85 -1.17 34.52
C GLY A 441 -22.64 -1.51 33.62
N SER A 442 -22.34 -2.80 33.49
CA SER A 442 -21.26 -3.30 32.62
C SER A 442 -21.44 -2.96 31.13
N CYS A 443 -22.65 -2.56 30.71
CA CYS A 443 -22.96 -2.18 29.35
C CYS A 443 -22.78 -0.70 29.04
N THR A 444 -22.51 0.14 30.06
CA THR A 444 -22.41 1.60 29.89
C THR A 444 -21.42 1.99 28.80
N HIS A 445 -20.26 1.34 28.76
CA HIS A 445 -19.24 1.56 27.74
C HIS A 445 -19.79 1.43 26.29
N TRP A 446 -20.63 0.43 26.06
CA TRP A 446 -21.21 0.15 24.74
C TRP A 446 -22.42 1.02 24.39
N GLN A 447 -22.95 1.73 25.39
CA GLN A 447 -24.15 2.57 25.30
C GLN A 447 -23.81 4.06 25.13
N HIS A 448 -22.55 4.43 25.31
CA HIS A 448 -22.03 5.79 25.27
C HIS A 448 -20.88 5.95 24.29
N GLY A 449 -20.62 7.21 23.94
CA GLY A 449 -19.51 7.57 23.07
C GLY A 449 -19.72 7.44 21.55
N ILE A 450 -18.63 7.49 20.81
CA ILE A 450 -18.48 7.48 19.35
C ILE A 450 -19.03 6.20 18.73
N GLY A 451 -19.02 5.09 19.48
CA GLY A 451 -19.62 3.84 19.06
C GLY A 451 -21.09 3.68 19.45
N ALA A 452 -21.67 4.59 20.24
CA ALA A 452 -23.03 4.45 20.74
C ALA A 452 -24.12 4.60 19.68
N SER A 453 -25.29 4.05 19.98
CA SER A 453 -26.48 4.30 19.17
C SER A 453 -27.15 5.60 19.62
N ALA A 454 -27.92 6.22 18.71
CA ALA A 454 -28.68 7.43 19.04
C ALA A 454 -29.71 7.23 20.17
N THR A 455 -30.13 5.98 20.43
CA THR A 455 -31.08 5.63 21.49
C THR A 455 -30.38 5.16 22.76
N GLY A 456 -29.05 5.01 22.75
CA GLY A 456 -28.26 4.43 23.83
C GLY A 456 -28.52 2.93 24.07
N VAL A 457 -29.26 2.27 23.19
CA VAL A 457 -29.45 0.81 23.20
C VAL A 457 -28.34 0.17 22.37
N VAL A 458 -27.66 -0.85 22.91
CA VAL A 458 -26.68 -1.61 22.13
C VAL A 458 -27.40 -2.44 21.08
N GLY A 459 -27.15 -2.13 19.82
CA GLY A 459 -27.74 -2.80 18.67
C GLY A 459 -26.68 -3.38 17.74
N ILE A 460 -27.12 -3.73 16.53
CA ILE A 460 -26.27 -4.37 15.54
C ILE A 460 -25.08 -3.50 15.14
N ASN A 461 -25.22 -2.18 15.14
CA ASN A 461 -24.13 -1.27 14.77
C ASN A 461 -22.95 -1.35 15.74
N GLN A 462 -23.20 -1.45 17.05
CA GLN A 462 -22.17 -1.61 18.07
C GLN A 462 -21.47 -2.96 17.93
N VAL A 463 -22.26 -4.03 17.76
CA VAL A 463 -21.74 -5.39 17.58
C VAL A 463 -20.89 -5.46 16.31
N SER A 464 -21.38 -4.96 15.19
CA SER A 464 -20.64 -4.92 13.92
C SER A 464 -19.38 -4.05 14.01
N ALA A 465 -19.39 -2.96 14.78
CA ALA A 465 -18.19 -2.14 14.98
C ALA A 465 -17.07 -2.94 15.67
N VAL A 466 -17.40 -3.75 16.66
CA VAL A 466 -16.48 -4.65 17.36
C VAL A 466 -16.06 -5.82 16.46
N GLU A 467 -17.00 -6.48 15.79
CA GLU A 467 -16.71 -7.63 14.92
C GLU A 467 -15.81 -7.27 13.74
N LEU A 468 -16.00 -6.09 13.12
CA LEU A 468 -15.15 -5.62 12.01
C LEU A 468 -13.71 -5.34 12.42
N ARG A 469 -13.47 -5.13 13.73
CA ARG A 469 -12.17 -4.78 14.31
C ARG A 469 -11.59 -5.89 15.18
N TYR A 470 -12.25 -7.04 15.24
CA TYR A 470 -11.73 -8.23 15.89
C TYR A 470 -10.39 -8.66 15.26
N ASN A 471 -9.38 -8.97 16.09
CA ASN A 471 -8.00 -9.28 15.69
C ASN A 471 -7.32 -8.17 14.88
N LEU A 472 -7.75 -6.91 15.05
CA LEU A 472 -7.15 -5.80 14.36
C LEU A 472 -6.06 -5.14 15.21
N ASN A 473 -4.79 -5.37 14.87
CA ASN A 473 -3.74 -4.49 15.35
C ASN A 473 -3.59 -3.29 14.39
N TRP A 474 -3.86 -2.09 14.89
CA TRP A 474 -3.83 -0.87 14.08
C TRP A 474 -2.42 -0.53 13.55
N ILE A 475 -1.36 -1.00 14.19
CA ILE A 475 0.02 -0.78 13.75
C ILE A 475 0.77 -2.10 13.52
N ALA A 476 0.06 -3.19 13.21
CA ALA A 476 0.69 -4.47 12.93
C ALA A 476 1.82 -4.31 11.89
N PRO A 477 2.91 -5.08 12.01
CA PRO A 477 3.16 -6.14 13.01
C PRO A 477 3.76 -5.63 14.34
N PHE A 478 3.77 -4.32 14.60
CA PHE A 478 4.41 -3.75 15.78
C PHE A 478 3.49 -3.86 17.01
N GLU A 479 4.08 -4.21 18.15
CA GLU A 479 3.39 -4.17 19.44
C GLU A 479 3.69 -2.83 20.13
N TRP A 480 2.71 -1.93 20.15
CA TRP A 480 2.91 -0.58 20.67
C TRP A 480 3.26 -0.55 22.16
N ALA A 481 2.74 -1.52 22.93
CA ALA A 481 2.93 -1.58 24.38
C ALA A 481 4.36 -1.96 24.78
N SER A 482 5.04 -2.80 23.99
CA SER A 482 6.37 -3.33 24.31
C SER A 482 7.49 -2.65 23.51
N ALA A 483 7.21 -2.16 22.29
CA ALA A 483 8.17 -1.52 21.40
C ALA A 483 7.54 -0.35 20.63
N PRO A 484 7.18 0.78 21.30
CA PRO A 484 6.61 1.93 20.62
C PRO A 484 7.57 2.49 19.57
N PRO A 485 7.15 2.64 18.30
CA PRO A 485 8.01 3.23 17.29
C PRO A 485 8.32 4.70 17.64
N LEU A 486 9.59 5.09 17.54
CA LEU A 486 10.08 6.42 17.88
C LEU A 486 9.45 7.48 16.97
N GLY A 487 8.61 8.37 17.52
CA GLY A 487 7.97 9.46 16.75
C GLY A 487 6.49 9.24 16.43
N ILE A 488 5.89 8.11 16.84
CA ILE A 488 4.43 7.95 16.86
C ILE A 488 3.90 8.52 18.18
N GLY A 489 2.97 9.47 18.12
CA GLY A 489 2.43 10.15 19.29
C GLY A 489 1.75 9.20 20.27
N ALA A 490 1.95 9.39 21.59
CA ALA A 490 1.43 8.50 22.62
C ALA A 490 -0.10 8.30 22.53
N LEU A 491 -0.54 7.06 22.70
CA LEU A 491 -1.96 6.72 22.85
C LEU A 491 -2.43 7.13 24.26
N PRO A 492 -3.58 7.82 24.41
CA PRO A 492 -4.48 8.33 23.37
C PRO A 492 -4.19 9.81 23.00
N PRO A 493 -3.88 10.14 21.73
CA PRO A 493 -3.69 11.53 21.32
C PRO A 493 -5.04 12.21 21.00
N VAL A 494 -5.06 13.55 21.01
CA VAL A 494 -6.16 14.30 20.36
C VAL A 494 -6.15 14.02 18.86
N LEU A 495 -7.30 13.59 18.35
CA LEU A 495 -7.53 13.25 16.95
C LEU A 495 -8.37 14.35 16.27
N TYR A 496 -8.20 14.51 14.97
CA TYR A 496 -8.84 15.56 14.19
C TYR A 496 -9.44 14.97 12.93
N GLU A 497 -10.72 15.22 12.71
CA GLU A 497 -11.44 14.73 11.54
C GLU A 497 -12.28 15.86 10.93
N GLY A 498 -11.77 16.44 9.84
CA GLY A 498 -12.38 17.63 9.25
C GLY A 498 -12.35 18.79 10.25
N SER A 499 -13.52 19.33 10.60
CA SER A 499 -13.66 20.36 11.64
C SER A 499 -13.89 19.79 13.05
N VAL A 500 -14.00 18.46 13.18
CA VAL A 500 -14.26 17.81 14.46
C VAL A 500 -12.95 17.52 15.18
N THR A 501 -12.91 17.85 16.47
CA THR A 501 -11.83 17.43 17.37
C THR A 501 -12.37 16.29 18.23
N LEU A 502 -11.71 15.13 18.17
CA LEU A 502 -12.00 13.98 19.00
C LEU A 502 -10.96 13.97 20.11
N ASN A 503 -11.40 14.31 21.32
CA ASN A 503 -10.51 14.32 22.46
C ASN A 503 -10.30 12.89 22.98
N PRO A 504 -9.07 12.53 23.38
CA PRO A 504 -8.85 11.27 24.06
C PRO A 504 -9.73 11.25 25.30
N CYS A 505 -10.46 10.15 25.49
CA CYS A 505 -11.53 10.10 26.47
C CYS A 505 -10.97 10.49 27.85
N SER A 506 -11.58 11.48 28.51
CA SER A 506 -11.40 11.59 29.95
C SER A 506 -11.93 10.29 30.53
N VAL A 507 -11.12 9.57 31.32
CA VAL A 507 -11.60 8.46 32.14
C VAL A 507 -12.72 9.04 33.00
N GLN A 508 -13.98 8.79 32.66
CA GLN A 508 -15.08 9.15 33.53
C GLN A 508 -15.11 8.06 34.62
N PRO A 509 -14.94 8.42 35.91
CA PRO A 509 -14.78 7.45 36.99
C PRO A 509 -16.02 6.57 37.23
N THR A 510 -17.14 6.85 36.57
CA THR A 510 -18.41 6.16 36.74
C THR A 510 -18.85 5.29 35.55
N THR A 511 -18.31 5.49 34.34
CA THR A 511 -18.89 4.92 33.09
C THR A 511 -17.85 4.34 32.13
N GLY A 512 -16.55 4.56 32.36
CA GLY A 512 -15.50 4.15 31.42
C GLY A 512 -15.20 5.22 30.36
N TYR A 513 -14.58 4.81 29.25
CA TYR A 513 -14.13 5.71 28.18
C TYR A 513 -15.32 6.36 27.47
N ASP A 514 -15.60 7.64 27.77
CA ASP A 514 -16.55 8.46 27.02
C ASP A 514 -15.77 9.31 26.00
N CYS A 515 -15.57 8.72 24.83
CA CYS A 515 -15.28 9.39 23.56
C CYS A 515 -16.56 9.22 22.78
#